data_AF-A0AA95ZJV8-F1
#
_entry.id   AF-A0AA95ZJV8-F1
#
_cell.length_a   1.000
_cell.length_b   1.000
_cell.length_c   1.000
_cell.angle_alpha   90.00
_cell.angle_beta   90.00
_cell.angle_gamma   90.00
#
_symmetry.space_group_name_H-M   'P 1'
#
loop_
_entity.id
_entity.type
_entity.pdbx_description
1 polymer ?
#
loop_
_entity_poly.entity_id
_entity_poly.type
_entity_poly.pdbx_seq_one_letter_code
_entity_poly.pdbx_strand_id
1 'polypeptide(L)'
;MAKINFSGWYFEKGIKSLMRSFDTAGAAILRECDKALTEQSDYEKFLDDGGELECECDGDGFILWDKQTALQIEVASLKDAAISLRKAFAIQLYHHWERSAQGWTGSAANARHEDLVAKARVKGLPIDDRLDVVRMLANTLKHGSPHYGRKLLTAWPEILAIPNPAATAIDWYAAVTLSDAQVKEVATIVAGSGPKCTIDDLDL
;
A
#
# COMPACT_ATOMS: atom_id res chain seq x y z
N MET A 1 -35.34 -9.04 19.30
CA MET A 1 -34.11 -8.38 19.80
C MET A 1 -33.05 -8.57 18.71
N ALA A 2 -32.71 -7.52 17.98
CA ALA A 2 -31.76 -7.62 16.86
C ALA A 2 -30.40 -8.08 17.37
N LYS A 3 -29.82 -9.13 16.77
CA LYS A 3 -28.48 -9.61 17.11
C LYS A 3 -27.47 -8.95 16.18
N ILE A 4 -26.65 -8.07 16.73
CA ILE A 4 -25.52 -7.49 15.99
C ILE A 4 -24.42 -8.56 15.86
N ASN A 5 -23.95 -8.80 14.64
CA ASN A 5 -22.73 -9.58 14.43
C ASN A 5 -21.49 -8.76 14.82
N PHE A 6 -21.10 -8.83 16.09
CA PHE A 6 -19.96 -8.08 16.62
C PHE A 6 -18.64 -8.41 15.90
N SER A 7 -18.41 -9.67 15.49
CA SER A 7 -17.21 -10.03 14.73
C SER A 7 -17.16 -9.33 13.37
N GLY A 8 -18.29 -9.25 12.67
CA GLY A 8 -18.43 -8.46 11.44
C GLY A 8 -18.21 -6.97 11.68
N TRP A 9 -18.82 -6.43 12.74
CA TRP A 9 -18.65 -5.03 13.12
C TRP A 9 -17.18 -4.66 13.39
N TYR A 10 -16.48 -5.43 14.23
CA TYR A 10 -15.06 -5.18 14.53
C TYR A 10 -14.18 -5.27 13.28
N PHE A 11 -14.43 -6.27 12.44
CA PHE A 11 -13.68 -6.48 11.21
C PHE A 11 -13.81 -5.29 10.25
N GLU A 12 -15.04 -4.91 9.93
CA GLU A 12 -15.32 -3.80 9.01
C GLU A 12 -14.87 -2.46 9.58
N LYS A 13 -15.03 -2.24 10.89
CA LYS A 13 -14.51 -1.02 11.55
C LYS A 13 -13.00 -0.95 11.47
N GLY A 14 -12.29 -2.07 11.64
CA GLY A 14 -10.84 -2.12 11.48
C GLY A 14 -10.39 -1.69 10.07
N ILE A 15 -11.04 -2.20 9.02
CA ILE A 15 -10.75 -1.80 7.63
C ILE A 15 -11.05 -0.31 7.41
N LYS A 16 -12.21 0.17 7.88
CA LYS A 16 -12.60 1.58 7.76
C LYS A 16 -11.61 2.51 8.46
N SER A 17 -11.12 2.12 9.63
CA SER A 17 -10.09 2.87 10.36
C SER A 17 -8.76 2.89 9.61
N LEU A 18 -8.32 1.74 9.08
CA LEU A 18 -7.11 1.67 8.25
C LEU A 18 -7.23 2.58 7.02
N MET A 19 -8.35 2.51 6.29
CA MET A 19 -8.55 3.34 5.10
C MET A 19 -8.62 4.83 5.40
N ARG A 20 -9.24 5.22 6.52
CA ARG A 20 -9.22 6.63 6.96
C ARG A 20 -7.79 7.11 7.25
N SER A 21 -6.99 6.29 7.92
CA SER A 21 -5.58 6.61 8.17
C SER A 21 -4.78 6.71 6.87
N PHE A 22 -5.01 5.80 5.93
CA PHE A 22 -4.40 5.84 4.60
C PHE A 22 -4.73 7.14 3.86
N ASP A 23 -6.02 7.49 3.74
CA ASP A 23 -6.45 8.69 3.03
C ASP A 23 -5.90 9.96 3.70
N THR A 24 -5.85 10.00 5.03
CA THR A 24 -5.34 11.15 5.80
C THR A 24 -3.83 11.33 5.59
N ALA A 25 -3.06 10.25 5.73
CA ALA A 25 -1.61 10.29 5.55
C ALA A 25 -1.23 10.54 4.08
N GLY A 26 -1.93 9.91 3.13
CA GLY A 26 -1.73 10.09 1.70
C GLY A 26 -2.00 11.53 1.28
N ALA A 27 -3.10 12.13 1.73
CA ALA A 27 -3.40 13.53 1.45
C ALA A 27 -2.34 14.50 2.03
N ALA A 28 -1.74 14.18 3.17
CA ALA A 28 -0.64 14.98 3.72
C ALA A 28 0.61 14.91 2.84
N ILE A 29 1.03 13.70 2.44
CA ILE A 29 2.21 13.51 1.57
C ILE A 29 2.01 14.20 0.21
N LEU A 30 0.83 14.05 -0.40
CA LEU A 30 0.53 14.66 -1.69
C LEU A 30 0.58 16.19 -1.63
N ARG A 31 0.05 16.80 -0.56
CA ARG A 31 0.14 18.25 -0.36
C ARG A 31 1.59 18.73 -0.25
N GLU A 32 2.44 18.01 0.47
CA GLU A 32 3.87 18.39 0.55
C GLU A 32 4.57 18.16 -0.80
N CYS A 33 4.21 17.11 -1.54
CA CYS A 33 4.74 16.88 -2.89
C CYS A 33 4.36 17.99 -3.87
N ASP A 34 3.12 18.46 -3.83
CA ASP A 34 2.64 19.56 -4.68
C ASP A 34 3.36 20.88 -4.36
N LYS A 35 3.62 21.15 -3.07
CA LYS A 35 4.43 22.31 -2.65
C LYS A 35 5.87 22.21 -3.16
N ALA A 36 6.53 21.07 -2.93
CA ALA A 36 7.91 20.85 -3.38
C ALA A 36 8.05 20.94 -4.91
N LEU A 37 7.06 20.42 -5.66
CA LEU A 37 7.02 20.57 -7.12
C LEU A 37 6.82 22.03 -7.56
N THR A 38 5.98 22.78 -6.86
CA THR A 38 5.79 24.22 -7.13
C THR A 38 7.08 24.97 -6.87
N GLU A 39 7.73 24.75 -5.74
CA GLU A 39 9.00 25.39 -5.39
C GLU A 39 10.12 25.02 -6.35
N GLN A 40 10.20 23.74 -6.75
CA GLN A 40 11.13 23.29 -7.80
C GLN A 40 10.89 24.05 -9.11
N SER A 41 9.63 24.13 -9.57
CA SER A 41 9.29 24.79 -10.83
C SER A 41 9.55 26.30 -10.77
N ASP A 42 9.27 26.95 -9.65
CA ASP A 42 9.52 28.38 -9.46
C ASP A 42 11.02 28.67 -9.46
N TYR A 43 11.82 27.78 -8.85
CA TYR A 43 13.27 27.91 -8.81
C TYR A 43 13.92 27.67 -10.18
N GLU A 44 13.46 26.66 -10.92
CA GLU A 44 13.88 26.42 -12.30
C GLU A 44 13.62 27.64 -13.19
N LYS A 45 12.43 28.24 -13.07
CA LYS A 45 12.09 29.46 -13.79
C LYS A 45 12.95 30.65 -13.37
N PHE A 46 13.23 30.81 -12.08
CA PHE A 46 14.11 31.88 -11.59
C PHE A 46 15.52 31.79 -12.23
N LEU A 47 16.07 30.59 -12.37
CA LEU A 47 17.35 30.37 -13.04
C LEU A 47 17.26 30.70 -14.55
N ASP A 48 16.18 30.26 -15.21
CA ASP A 48 15.93 30.57 -16.64
C ASP A 48 15.82 32.09 -16.90
N ASP A 49 15.27 32.84 -15.94
CA ASP A 49 15.13 34.31 -16.00
C ASP A 49 16.45 35.05 -15.64
N GLY A 50 17.56 34.33 -15.43
CA GLY A 50 18.88 34.88 -15.15
C GLY A 50 19.21 35.05 -13.66
N GLY A 51 18.44 34.38 -12.79
CA GLY A 51 18.73 34.28 -11.36
C GLY A 51 20.05 33.59 -11.07
N GLU A 52 20.70 33.96 -9.96
CA GLU A 52 21.95 33.35 -9.53
C GLU A 52 21.71 32.00 -8.84
N LEU A 53 22.56 31.01 -9.14
CA LEU A 53 22.51 29.71 -8.50
C LEU A 53 22.76 29.85 -6.99
N GLU A 54 21.82 29.33 -6.19
CA GLU A 54 21.93 29.26 -4.74
C GLU A 54 22.68 27.96 -4.41
N CYS A 55 23.94 28.10 -4.02
CA CYS A 55 24.83 26.98 -3.75
C CYS A 55 25.82 27.28 -2.61
N GLU A 56 26.35 26.22 -2.03
CA GLU A 56 27.49 26.25 -1.10
C GLU A 56 28.68 25.58 -1.80
N CYS A 57 29.83 26.27 -1.82
CA CYS A 57 31.07 25.74 -2.36
C CYS A 57 32.10 25.51 -1.26
N ASP A 58 32.99 24.54 -1.46
CA ASP A 58 34.18 24.37 -0.62
C ASP A 58 35.25 25.46 -0.90
N GLY A 59 36.38 25.35 -0.19
CA GLY A 59 37.50 26.29 -0.32
C GLY A 59 38.19 26.28 -1.70
N ASP A 60 37.97 25.25 -2.52
CA ASP A 60 38.52 25.08 -3.86
C ASP A 60 37.49 25.43 -4.96
N GLY A 61 36.27 25.82 -4.58
CA GLY A 61 35.20 26.23 -5.48
C GLY A 61 34.32 25.08 -5.99
N PHE A 62 34.42 23.88 -5.42
CA PHE A 62 33.51 22.77 -5.74
C PHE A 62 32.18 22.93 -5.03
N ILE A 63 31.07 22.75 -5.75
CA ILE A 63 29.72 22.78 -5.19
C ILE A 63 29.54 21.58 -4.24
N LEU A 64 29.31 21.88 -2.97
CA LEU A 64 28.94 20.91 -1.93
C LEU A 64 27.43 20.65 -1.94
N TRP A 65 26.65 21.68 -2.20
CA TRP A 65 25.20 21.62 -2.28
C TRP A 65 24.67 22.74 -3.19
N ASP A 66 23.62 22.46 -3.93
CA ASP A 66 22.83 23.46 -4.64
C ASP A 66 21.34 23.22 -4.45
N LYS A 67 20.58 24.32 -4.47
CA LYS A 67 19.14 24.30 -4.21
C LYS A 67 18.34 23.51 -5.24
N GLN A 68 18.77 23.48 -6.51
CA GLN A 68 18.05 22.75 -7.55
C GLN A 68 18.10 21.25 -7.27
N THR A 69 19.29 20.71 -7.00
CA THR A 69 19.50 19.31 -6.62
C THR A 69 18.75 18.98 -5.33
N ALA A 70 18.74 19.89 -4.35
CA ALA A 70 18.01 19.70 -3.10
C ALA A 70 16.51 19.49 -3.32
N LEU A 71 15.88 20.37 -4.11
CA LEU A 71 14.46 20.31 -4.43
C LEU A 71 14.12 19.04 -5.23
N GLN A 72 14.98 18.62 -6.16
CA GLN A 72 14.82 17.37 -6.89
C GLN A 72 14.84 16.14 -5.96
N ILE A 73 15.77 16.10 -5.01
CA ILE A 73 15.87 15.03 -4.00
C ILE A 73 14.64 15.03 -3.10
N GLU A 74 14.16 16.20 -2.69
CA GLU A 74 12.95 16.32 -1.86
C GLU A 74 11.71 15.79 -2.58
N VAL A 75 11.49 16.19 -3.83
CA VAL A 75 10.38 15.69 -4.66
C VAL A 75 10.46 14.17 -4.84
N ALA A 76 11.66 13.64 -5.12
CA ALA A 76 11.86 12.19 -5.23
C ALA A 76 11.53 11.47 -3.91
N SER A 77 12.00 12.00 -2.79
CA SER A 77 11.77 11.44 -1.45
C SER A 77 10.29 11.41 -1.08
N LEU A 78 9.53 12.46 -1.42
CA LEU A 78 8.09 12.53 -1.19
C LEU A 78 7.31 11.52 -2.05
N LYS A 79 7.73 11.33 -3.31
CA LYS A 79 7.16 10.30 -4.19
C LYS A 79 7.42 8.89 -3.65
N ASP A 80 8.64 8.63 -3.16
CA ASP A 80 9.00 7.36 -2.53
C ASP A 80 8.23 7.12 -1.23
N ALA A 81 8.01 8.17 -0.43
CA ALA A 81 7.19 8.10 0.77
C ALA A 81 5.73 7.73 0.43
N ALA A 82 5.16 8.31 -0.63
CA ALA A 82 3.80 7.97 -1.09
C ALA A 82 3.69 6.50 -1.53
N ILE A 83 4.67 6.00 -2.29
CA ILE A 83 4.71 4.59 -2.72
C ILE A 83 4.85 3.67 -1.50
N SER A 84 5.73 4.01 -0.57
CA SER A 84 5.98 3.25 0.66
C SER A 84 4.73 3.18 1.54
N LEU A 85 3.98 4.28 1.68
CA LEU A 85 2.70 4.32 2.38
C LEU A 85 1.71 3.33 1.78
N ARG A 86 1.55 3.33 0.45
CA ARG A 86 0.63 2.42 -0.25
C ARG A 86 0.99 0.95 -0.03
N LYS A 87 2.28 0.61 -0.12
CA LYS A 87 2.80 -0.74 0.15
C LYS A 87 2.51 -1.17 1.59
N ALA A 88 2.78 -0.29 2.55
CA ALA A 88 2.54 -0.55 3.97
C ALA A 88 1.06 -0.84 4.25
N PHE A 89 0.14 -0.06 3.67
CA PHE A 89 -1.29 -0.28 3.85
C PHE A 89 -1.80 -1.55 3.16
N ALA A 90 -1.27 -1.92 1.98
CA ALA A 90 -1.60 -3.20 1.35
C ALA A 90 -1.23 -4.39 2.25
N ILE A 91 -0.04 -4.36 2.87
CA ILE A 91 0.38 -5.37 3.87
C ILE A 91 -0.56 -5.35 5.08
N GLN A 92 -0.81 -4.17 5.65
CA GLN A 92 -1.58 -4.03 6.89
C GLN A 92 -3.03 -4.49 6.73
N LEU A 93 -3.65 -4.23 5.56
CA LEU A 93 -4.99 -4.70 5.23
C LEU A 93 -5.05 -6.23 5.19
N TYR A 94 -4.09 -6.88 4.51
CA TYR A 94 -4.01 -8.34 4.50
C TYR A 94 -3.78 -8.93 5.89
N HIS A 95 -2.87 -8.34 6.69
CA HIS A 95 -2.62 -8.79 8.05
C HIS A 95 -3.82 -8.59 8.98
N HIS A 96 -4.61 -7.54 8.77
CA HIS A 96 -5.87 -7.35 9.48
C HIS A 96 -6.85 -8.49 9.19
N TRP A 97 -6.98 -8.90 7.93
CA TRP A 97 -7.74 -10.09 7.56
C TRP A 97 -7.21 -11.34 8.25
N GLU A 98 -5.91 -11.62 8.15
CA GLU A 98 -5.30 -12.84 8.67
C GLU A 98 -5.52 -13.00 10.17
N ARG A 99 -5.27 -11.94 10.96
CA ARG A 99 -5.52 -11.93 12.41
C ARG A 99 -7.01 -12.12 12.74
N SER A 100 -7.89 -11.50 11.96
CA SER A 100 -9.33 -11.64 12.18
C SER A 100 -9.82 -13.05 11.86
N ALA A 101 -9.34 -13.63 10.75
CA ALA A 101 -9.61 -15.00 10.34
C ALA A 101 -9.10 -16.03 11.36
N GLN A 102 -7.94 -15.80 11.97
CA GLN A 102 -7.45 -16.63 13.08
C GLN A 102 -8.45 -16.67 14.25
N GLY A 103 -8.98 -15.50 14.64
CA GLY A 103 -10.01 -15.39 15.67
C GLY A 103 -11.30 -16.12 15.30
N TRP A 104 -11.82 -15.94 14.09
CA TRP A 104 -13.07 -16.59 13.66
C TRP A 104 -12.91 -18.10 13.54
N THR A 105 -11.74 -18.58 13.11
CA THR A 105 -11.49 -19.99 12.83
C THR A 105 -10.89 -20.75 14.01
N GLY A 106 -10.55 -20.07 15.12
CA GLY A 106 -9.84 -20.66 16.25
C GLY A 106 -8.46 -21.20 15.87
N SER A 107 -7.82 -20.59 14.87
CA SER A 107 -6.52 -21.04 14.36
C SER A 107 -5.37 -20.35 15.09
N ALA A 108 -4.22 -21.02 15.14
CA ALA A 108 -2.99 -20.46 15.70
C ALA A 108 -2.49 -19.25 14.89
N ALA A 109 -1.67 -18.40 15.53
CA ALA A 109 -1.13 -17.18 14.94
C ALA A 109 -0.26 -17.40 13.68
N ASN A 110 0.25 -18.62 13.47
CA ASN A 110 1.07 -19.01 12.32
C ASN A 110 0.32 -19.95 11.34
N ALA A 111 -1.01 -20.03 11.44
CA ALA A 111 -1.81 -20.81 10.51
C ALA A 111 -1.59 -20.33 9.08
N ARG A 112 -1.52 -21.29 8.13
CA ARG A 112 -1.32 -20.98 6.72
C ARG A 112 -2.58 -20.34 6.14
N HIS A 113 -2.39 -19.51 5.13
CA HIS A 113 -3.50 -18.84 4.43
C HIS A 113 -4.55 -19.84 3.95
N GLU A 114 -4.11 -20.93 3.34
CA GLU A 114 -4.97 -21.95 2.76
C GLU A 114 -5.84 -22.62 3.85
N ASP A 115 -5.27 -22.84 5.05
CA ASP A 115 -5.99 -23.39 6.20
C ASP A 115 -7.04 -22.40 6.74
N LEU A 116 -6.69 -21.10 6.80
CA LEU A 116 -7.59 -20.04 7.24
C LEU A 116 -8.77 -19.90 6.28
N VAL A 117 -8.53 -19.89 4.97
CA VAL A 117 -9.57 -19.84 3.94
C VAL A 117 -10.49 -21.06 4.03
N ALA A 118 -9.92 -22.26 4.12
CA ALA A 118 -10.72 -23.49 4.21
C ALA A 118 -11.64 -23.48 5.44
N LYS A 119 -11.10 -23.13 6.62
CA LYS A 119 -11.89 -23.05 7.85
C LYS A 119 -12.93 -21.93 7.82
N ALA A 120 -12.61 -20.78 7.23
CA ALA A 120 -13.54 -19.67 7.08
C ALA A 120 -14.73 -20.08 6.19
N ARG A 121 -14.47 -20.76 5.07
CA ARG A 121 -15.51 -21.31 4.18
C ARG A 121 -16.38 -22.36 4.88
N VAL A 122 -15.79 -23.27 5.68
CA VAL A 122 -16.54 -24.24 6.50
C VAL A 122 -17.49 -23.54 7.48
N LYS A 123 -17.12 -22.36 7.97
CA LYS A 123 -17.96 -21.52 8.84
C LYS A 123 -18.98 -20.65 8.09
N GLY A 124 -19.08 -20.79 6.76
CA GLY A 124 -19.99 -20.01 5.94
C GLY A 124 -19.59 -18.53 5.78
N LEU A 125 -18.34 -18.18 6.08
CA LEU A 125 -17.84 -16.82 5.87
C LEU A 125 -17.53 -16.60 4.39
N PRO A 126 -17.87 -15.43 3.82
CA PRO A 126 -17.50 -15.12 2.45
C PRO A 126 -15.99 -14.96 2.33
N ILE A 127 -15.45 -15.41 1.20
CA ILE A 127 -14.04 -15.24 0.81
C ILE A 127 -14.05 -14.75 -0.62
N ASP A 128 -13.46 -13.58 -0.85
CA ASP A 128 -13.29 -13.03 -2.19
C ASP A 128 -12.29 -13.88 -2.97
N ASP A 129 -12.60 -14.19 -4.24
CA ASP A 129 -11.76 -15.05 -5.07
C ASP A 129 -10.38 -14.44 -5.34
N ARG A 130 -10.24 -13.11 -5.22
CA ARG A 130 -8.97 -12.39 -5.39
C ARG A 130 -8.19 -12.22 -4.09
N LEU A 131 -8.65 -12.76 -2.97
CA LEU A 131 -7.93 -12.67 -1.71
C LEU A 131 -6.52 -13.30 -1.79
N ASP A 132 -6.36 -14.38 -2.56
CA ASP A 132 -5.06 -15.00 -2.73
C ASP A 132 -4.07 -14.08 -3.46
N VAL A 133 -4.55 -13.26 -4.40
CA VAL A 133 -3.75 -12.25 -5.09
C VAL A 133 -3.25 -11.19 -4.10
N VAL A 134 -4.11 -10.76 -3.16
CA VAL A 134 -3.72 -9.83 -2.09
C VAL A 134 -2.66 -10.46 -1.16
N ARG A 135 -2.76 -11.75 -0.85
CA ARG A 135 -1.70 -12.47 -0.13
C ARG A 135 -0.38 -12.45 -0.90
N MET A 136 -0.42 -12.74 -2.21
CA MET A 136 0.78 -12.72 -3.06
C MET A 136 1.43 -11.34 -3.03
N LEU A 137 0.65 -10.27 -3.13
CA LEU A 137 1.13 -8.89 -2.98
C LEU A 137 1.81 -8.68 -1.63
N ALA A 138 1.15 -9.02 -0.53
CA ALA A 138 1.72 -8.86 0.81
C ALA A 138 3.02 -9.67 0.98
N ASN A 139 3.08 -10.91 0.47
CA ASN A 139 4.28 -11.75 0.56
C ASN A 139 5.43 -11.22 -0.30
N THR A 140 5.16 -10.69 -1.50
CA THR A 140 6.15 -10.01 -2.33
C THR A 140 6.72 -8.80 -1.59
N LEU A 141 5.87 -7.96 -0.99
CA LEU A 141 6.31 -6.77 -0.26
C LEU A 141 7.06 -7.08 1.04
N LYS A 142 6.79 -8.24 1.68
CA LYS A 142 7.50 -8.67 2.90
C LYS A 142 8.86 -9.30 2.62
N HIS A 143 8.99 -10.03 1.51
CA HIS A 143 10.16 -10.88 1.27
C HIS A 143 11.03 -10.42 0.10
N GLY A 144 10.51 -9.58 -0.80
CA GLY A 144 11.24 -9.09 -1.98
C GLY A 144 11.75 -10.19 -2.91
N SER A 145 11.24 -11.43 -2.79
CA SER A 145 11.87 -12.59 -3.41
C SER A 145 11.28 -12.93 -4.79
N PRO A 146 12.09 -13.51 -5.70
CA PRO A 146 11.61 -13.95 -7.02
C PRO A 146 10.46 -14.95 -6.98
N HIS A 147 10.38 -15.76 -5.92
CA HIS A 147 9.31 -16.74 -5.75
C HIS A 147 7.93 -16.08 -5.68
N TYR A 148 7.77 -15.07 -4.81
CA TYR A 148 6.49 -14.37 -4.66
C TYR A 148 6.26 -13.37 -5.79
N GLY A 149 7.33 -12.69 -6.22
CA GLY A 149 7.26 -11.73 -7.31
C GLY A 149 6.75 -12.32 -8.63
N ARG A 150 7.23 -13.50 -9.03
CA ARG A 150 6.77 -14.17 -10.26
C ARG A 150 5.31 -14.63 -10.17
N LYS A 151 4.86 -15.08 -8.99
CA LYS A 151 3.45 -15.41 -8.75
C LYS A 151 2.58 -14.17 -8.89
N LEU A 152 3.01 -13.06 -8.29
CA LEU A 152 2.32 -11.78 -8.39
C LEU A 152 2.28 -11.27 -9.83
N LEU A 153 3.38 -11.39 -10.59
CA LEU A 153 3.41 -11.01 -12.00
C LEU A 153 2.40 -11.78 -12.85
N THR A 154 2.13 -13.04 -12.50
CA THR A 154 1.11 -13.83 -13.19
C THR A 154 -0.30 -13.41 -12.76
N ALA A 155 -0.51 -13.09 -11.50
CA ALA A 155 -1.82 -12.85 -10.92
C ALA A 155 -2.31 -11.39 -10.99
N TRP A 156 -1.38 -10.43 -11.01
CA TRP A 156 -1.65 -8.99 -11.02
C TRP A 156 -0.47 -8.21 -11.65
N PRO A 157 -0.23 -8.37 -12.96
CA PRO A 157 0.90 -7.72 -13.63
C PRO A 157 0.82 -6.18 -13.61
N GLU A 158 -0.37 -5.60 -13.55
CA GLU A 158 -0.60 -4.15 -13.66
C GLU A 158 -0.03 -3.32 -12.51
N ILE A 159 0.28 -3.95 -11.38
CA ILE A 159 0.92 -3.28 -10.23
C ILE A 159 2.45 -3.41 -10.23
N LEU A 160 3.03 -3.96 -11.30
CA LEU A 160 4.47 -4.16 -11.42
C LEU A 160 5.08 -3.32 -12.55
N ALA A 161 5.98 -2.42 -12.19
CA ALA A 161 6.80 -1.68 -13.13
C ALA A 161 8.10 -2.43 -13.40
N ILE A 162 8.04 -3.46 -14.25
CA ILE A 162 9.20 -4.28 -14.63
C ILE A 162 9.52 -4.07 -16.11
N PRO A 163 10.59 -3.35 -16.45
CA PRO A 163 10.97 -3.11 -17.85
C PRO A 163 11.37 -4.40 -18.58
N ASN A 164 12.00 -5.35 -17.87
CA ASN A 164 12.42 -6.64 -18.42
C ASN A 164 12.13 -7.78 -17.43
N PRO A 165 11.01 -8.51 -17.61
CA PRO A 165 10.65 -9.64 -16.75
C PRO A 165 11.62 -10.82 -16.78
N ALA A 166 12.49 -10.90 -17.79
CA ALA A 166 13.52 -11.94 -17.93
C ALA A 166 14.82 -11.60 -17.18
N ALA A 167 14.93 -10.43 -16.57
CA ALA A 167 16.11 -10.05 -15.78
C ALA A 167 16.32 -11.01 -14.60
N THR A 168 17.58 -11.37 -14.36
CA THR A 168 17.98 -12.31 -13.30
C THR A 168 17.96 -11.69 -11.90
N ALA A 169 18.14 -10.36 -11.83
CA ALA A 169 18.11 -9.59 -10.59
C ALA A 169 17.03 -8.50 -10.69
N ILE A 170 15.81 -8.85 -10.28
CA ILE A 170 14.70 -7.90 -10.12
C ILE A 170 14.56 -7.64 -8.63
N ASP A 171 14.60 -6.37 -8.23
CA ASP A 171 14.11 -5.95 -6.93
C ASP A 171 12.58 -5.97 -6.96
N TRP A 172 12.00 -7.07 -6.47
CA TRP A 172 10.55 -7.27 -6.48
C TRP A 172 9.81 -6.36 -5.51
N TYR A 173 10.49 -5.84 -4.48
CA TYR A 173 9.88 -4.84 -3.62
C TYR A 173 9.78 -3.51 -4.37
N ALA A 174 10.86 -3.06 -5.00
CA ALA A 174 10.88 -1.82 -5.77
C ALA A 174 9.95 -1.88 -6.99
N ALA A 175 9.89 -3.03 -7.66
CA ALA A 175 9.04 -3.25 -8.83
C ALA A 175 7.54 -3.06 -8.57
N VAL A 176 7.07 -3.25 -7.33
CA VAL A 176 5.65 -3.00 -7.01
C VAL A 176 5.38 -1.50 -7.00
N THR A 177 4.48 -1.06 -7.87
CA THR A 177 3.99 0.32 -7.95
C THR A 177 2.48 0.31 -7.75
N LEU A 178 2.03 0.72 -6.55
CA LEU A 178 0.62 0.84 -6.23
C LEU A 178 0.16 2.28 -6.43
N SER A 179 -1.07 2.42 -6.92
CA SER A 179 -1.89 3.64 -6.87
C SER A 179 -2.85 3.58 -5.68
N ASP A 180 -3.44 4.73 -5.33
CA ASP A 180 -4.46 4.80 -4.28
C ASP A 180 -5.69 3.94 -4.63
N ALA A 181 -6.04 3.85 -5.91
CA ALA A 181 -7.13 3.01 -6.39
C ALA A 181 -6.86 1.53 -6.12
N GLN A 182 -5.62 1.07 -6.35
CA GLN A 182 -5.23 -0.32 -6.09
C GLN A 182 -5.16 -0.64 -4.59
N VAL A 183 -4.80 0.32 -3.73
CA VAL A 183 -4.91 0.15 -2.26
C VAL A 183 -6.39 0.02 -1.85
N LYS A 184 -7.27 0.83 -2.44
CA LYS A 184 -8.73 0.75 -2.21
C LYS A 184 -9.31 -0.57 -2.72
N GLU A 185 -8.82 -1.08 -3.84
CA GLU A 185 -9.16 -2.40 -4.36
C GLU A 185 -8.76 -3.52 -3.39
N VAL A 186 -7.54 -3.48 -2.84
CA VAL A 186 -7.10 -4.39 -1.77
C VAL A 186 -8.05 -4.33 -0.56
N ALA A 187 -8.44 -3.13 -0.14
CA ALA A 187 -9.38 -2.96 0.98
C ALA A 187 -10.76 -3.56 0.69
N THR A 188 -11.27 -3.40 -0.54
CA THR A 188 -12.53 -4.02 -0.98
C THR A 188 -12.45 -5.54 -0.98
N ILE A 189 -11.38 -6.13 -1.53
CA ILE A 189 -11.17 -7.59 -1.53
C ILE A 189 -11.11 -8.13 -0.10
N VAL A 190 -10.36 -7.45 0.77
CA VAL A 190 -10.26 -7.80 2.20
C VAL A 190 -11.62 -7.69 2.89
N ALA A 191 -12.37 -6.61 2.67
CA ALA A 191 -13.71 -6.44 3.22
C ALA A 191 -14.71 -7.48 2.68
N GLY A 192 -14.52 -7.96 1.45
CA GLY A 192 -15.26 -9.06 0.85
C GLY A 192 -15.00 -10.42 1.50
N SER A 193 -13.88 -10.55 2.23
CA SER A 193 -13.38 -11.84 2.72
C SER A 193 -13.62 -12.08 4.21
N GLY A 194 -14.75 -11.64 4.76
CA GLY A 194 -15.03 -11.82 6.18
C GLY A 194 -16.50 -11.62 6.54
N PRO A 195 -16.86 -11.82 7.83
CA PRO A 195 -18.22 -11.65 8.30
C PRO A 195 -18.68 -10.21 8.01
N LYS A 196 -19.94 -10.09 7.59
CA LYS A 196 -20.58 -8.79 7.41
C LYS A 196 -21.19 -8.33 8.72
N CYS A 197 -21.18 -7.02 8.93
CA CYS A 197 -22.02 -6.41 9.95
C CYS A 197 -23.47 -6.48 9.48
N THR A 198 -24.16 -7.59 9.72
CA THR A 198 -25.61 -7.65 9.55
C THR A 198 -26.28 -7.21 10.84
N ILE A 199 -27.35 -6.43 10.68
CA ILE A 199 -28.40 -6.30 11.68
C ILE A 199 -29.49 -7.19 11.11
N ASP A 200 -29.59 -8.43 11.56
CA ASP A 200 -30.65 -9.31 11.07
C ASP A 200 -32.01 -8.74 11.49
N ASP A 201 -32.76 -8.32 10.46
CA ASP A 201 -34.16 -7.95 10.30
C ASP A 201 -34.80 -7.02 11.35
N LEU A 202 -34.65 -5.72 11.10
CA LEU A 202 -35.72 -4.77 11.41
C LEU A 202 -36.84 -4.98 10.40
N ASP A 203 -37.84 -5.78 10.75
CA ASP A 203 -39.21 -5.50 10.32
C ASP A 203 -39.58 -4.13 10.94
N LEU A 204 -39.41 -3.06 10.16
CA LEU A 204 -40.05 -1.76 10.38
C LEU A 204 -41.33 -1.68 9.55
#